data_AF-A0A960SWB8-F1
#
_entry.id   AF-A0A960SWB8-F1
#
_cell.length_a   1.000
_cell.length_b   1.000
_cell.length_c   1.000
_cell.angle_alpha   90.00
_cell.angle_beta   90.00
_cell.angle_gamma   90.00
#
_symmetry.space_group_name_H-M   'P 1'
#
loop_
_entity.id
_entity.type
_entity.pdbx_description
1 polymer ?
#
loop_
_entity_poly.entity_id
_entity_poly.type
_entity_poly.pdbx_seq_one_letter_code
_entity_poly.pdbx_strand_id
1 'polypeptide(L)'
;YALLKWEPRLAAPFETGDRKLNLGILGTPGSMRAVKSFLLMSLNFSDHIEKVTVISEMADPFGKDVTESLDRANIPYEVTNDIRENLPQLDVIYMNSIAFLGDSYKALDSRYKLDAQSGLKKDAVILHPLARLDELDTSLDKTPHNLYFSQAHGAVFVRQALLLAVLGRLDRLPEFH
;
A
#
# COMPACT_ATOMS: atom_id res chain seq x y z
N TYR A 1 4.67 8.85 -2.64
CA TYR A 1 4.87 9.96 -1.67
C TYR A 1 5.00 9.46 -0.24
N ALA A 2 3.95 8.94 0.41
CA ALA A 2 4.02 8.64 1.84
C ALA A 2 5.11 7.60 2.18
N LEU A 3 5.24 6.55 1.37
CA LEU A 3 6.33 5.58 1.51
C LEU A 3 7.71 6.21 1.30
N LEU A 4 7.88 7.09 0.31
CA LEU A 4 9.16 7.80 0.09
C LEU A 4 9.47 8.79 1.22
N LYS A 5 8.45 9.33 1.91
CA LYS A 5 8.66 10.17 3.09
C LYS A 5 9.07 9.34 4.30
N TRP A 6 8.46 8.17 4.47
CA TRP A 6 8.77 7.25 5.57
C TRP A 6 10.12 6.57 5.38
N GLU A 7 10.40 6.10 4.17
CA GLU A 7 11.60 5.38 3.76
C GLU A 7 12.20 6.02 2.50
N PRO A 8 13.00 7.09 2.65
CA PRO A 8 13.56 7.85 1.53
C PRO A 8 14.47 7.05 0.60
N ARG A 9 15.10 5.96 1.09
CA ARG A 9 15.98 5.13 0.26
C ARG A 9 15.26 4.46 -0.90
N LEU A 10 13.93 4.32 -0.84
CA LEU A 10 13.12 3.83 -1.97
C LEU A 10 13.20 4.75 -3.19
N ALA A 11 13.65 6.00 -3.04
CA ALA A 11 13.88 6.91 -4.16
C ALA A 11 15.27 6.75 -4.80
N ALA A 12 16.18 6.02 -4.16
CA ALA A 12 17.52 5.74 -4.67
C ALA A 12 17.57 4.37 -5.37
N PRO A 13 18.54 4.15 -6.29
CA PRO A 13 18.84 2.81 -6.78
C PRO A 13 19.15 1.86 -5.62
N PHE A 14 18.73 0.60 -5.74
CA PHE A 14 19.03 -0.42 -4.73
C PHE A 14 20.53 -0.74 -4.71
N GLU A 15 21.14 -0.72 -3.53
CA GLU A 15 22.54 -1.08 -3.33
C GLU A 15 22.69 -2.47 -2.70
N THR A 16 23.80 -3.15 -3.00
CA THR A 16 24.05 -4.49 -2.44
C THR A 16 24.21 -4.40 -0.91
N GLY A 17 23.29 -5.03 -0.18
CA GLY A 17 23.23 -4.98 1.28
C GLY A 17 22.03 -4.19 1.82
N ASP A 18 21.29 -3.48 0.97
CA ASP A 18 20.05 -2.83 1.35
C ASP A 18 19.00 -3.84 1.81
N ARG A 19 18.27 -3.48 2.86
CA ARG A 19 17.15 -4.29 3.37
C ARG A 19 15.98 -4.23 2.39
N LYS A 20 15.52 -5.37 1.91
CA LYS A 20 14.27 -5.46 1.15
C LYS A 20 13.04 -5.45 2.06
N LEU A 21 11.91 -5.02 1.53
CA LEU A 21 10.64 -4.85 2.23
C LEU A 21 9.66 -5.97 1.91
N ASN A 22 8.95 -6.46 2.93
CA ASN A 22 7.79 -7.33 2.76
C ASN A 22 6.52 -6.48 2.65
N LEU A 23 5.83 -6.60 1.52
CA LEU A 23 4.61 -5.83 1.24
C LEU A 23 3.37 -6.69 1.46
N GLY A 24 2.46 -6.22 2.31
CA GLY A 24 1.17 -6.83 2.59
C GLY A 24 0.05 -6.00 1.97
N ILE A 25 -0.83 -6.65 1.20
CA ILE A 25 -1.94 -5.99 0.53
C ILE A 25 -3.24 -6.69 0.91
N LEU A 26 -4.09 -6.00 1.66
CA LEU A 26 -5.44 -6.46 1.97
C LEU A 26 -6.41 -6.05 0.86
N GLY A 27 -7.06 -7.03 0.26
CA GLY A 27 -8.11 -6.85 -0.74
C GLY A 27 -7.87 -7.67 -2.00
N THR A 28 -8.67 -7.39 -3.03
CA THR A 28 -8.68 -8.16 -4.28
C THR A 28 -8.20 -7.28 -5.44
N PRO A 29 -6.91 -7.32 -5.83
CA PRO A 29 -6.38 -6.51 -6.92
C PRO A 29 -7.13 -6.66 -8.25
N GLY A 30 -7.73 -7.82 -8.53
CA GLY A 30 -8.51 -8.04 -9.76
C GLY A 30 -9.75 -7.16 -9.88
N SER A 31 -10.42 -6.84 -8.76
CA SER A 31 -11.68 -6.08 -8.74
C SER A 31 -11.58 -4.71 -8.09
N MET A 32 -10.60 -4.49 -7.21
CA MET A 32 -10.46 -3.27 -6.41
C MET A 32 -9.43 -2.33 -7.04
N ARG A 33 -9.90 -1.31 -7.77
CA ARG A 33 -9.06 -0.35 -8.53
C ARG A 33 -7.91 0.28 -7.74
N ALA A 34 -8.16 0.70 -6.50
CA ALA A 34 -7.13 1.31 -5.66
C ALA A 34 -6.05 0.30 -5.26
N VAL A 35 -6.46 -0.93 -4.90
CA VAL A 35 -5.56 -2.05 -4.57
C VAL A 35 -4.73 -2.44 -5.81
N LYS A 36 -5.38 -2.58 -6.98
CA LYS A 36 -4.70 -2.84 -8.26
C LYS A 36 -3.63 -1.79 -8.54
N SER A 37 -4.01 -0.52 -8.46
CA SER A 37 -3.11 0.60 -8.78
C SER A 37 -1.94 0.67 -7.81
N PHE A 38 -2.17 0.43 -6.51
CA PHE A 38 -1.13 0.39 -5.51
C PHE A 38 -0.15 -0.76 -5.75
N LEU A 39 -0.65 -1.97 -6.02
CA LEU A 39 0.20 -3.12 -6.34
C LEU A 39 1.06 -2.85 -7.57
N LEU A 40 0.43 -2.49 -8.71
CA LEU A 40 1.15 -2.24 -9.96
C LEU A 40 2.18 -1.11 -9.83
N MET A 41 1.86 -0.04 -9.08
CA MET A 41 2.81 1.04 -8.82
C MET A 41 4.00 0.55 -7.99
N SER A 42 3.76 -0.29 -6.99
CA SER A 42 4.81 -0.85 -6.12
C SER A 42 5.78 -1.74 -6.89
N LEU A 43 5.33 -2.40 -7.97
CA LEU A 43 6.20 -3.22 -8.82
C LEU A 43 7.30 -2.41 -9.54
N ASN A 44 7.14 -1.10 -9.70
CA ASN A 44 8.23 -0.24 -10.22
C ASN A 44 9.41 -0.10 -9.23
N PHE A 45 9.24 -0.59 -7.99
CA PHE A 45 10.25 -0.62 -6.95
C PHE A 45 10.64 -2.06 -6.59
N SER A 46 10.53 -2.99 -7.55
CA SER A 46 10.75 -4.43 -7.36
C SER A 46 12.08 -4.77 -6.68
N ASP A 47 13.13 -4.00 -6.97
CA ASP A 47 14.46 -4.22 -6.39
C ASP A 47 14.48 -4.02 -4.86
N HIS A 48 13.58 -3.19 -4.34
CA HIS A 48 13.41 -2.91 -2.91
C HIS A 48 12.42 -3.85 -2.20
N ILE A 49 11.76 -4.74 -2.93
CA ILE A 49 10.71 -5.62 -2.41
C ILE A 49 11.23 -7.06 -2.34
N GLU A 50 11.09 -7.67 -1.17
CA GLU A 50 11.45 -9.08 -0.95
C GLU A 50 10.31 -9.99 -1.39
N LYS A 51 9.09 -9.66 -0.95
CA LYS A 51 7.91 -10.48 -1.16
C LYS A 51 6.64 -9.63 -1.13
N VAL A 52 5.65 -10.02 -1.92
CA VAL A 52 4.28 -9.49 -1.86
C VAL A 52 3.32 -10.55 -1.32
N THR A 53 2.69 -10.29 -0.19
CA THR A 53 1.62 -11.13 0.36
C THR A 53 0.28 -10.44 0.15
N VAL A 54 -0.59 -11.05 -0.65
CA VAL A 54 -1.97 -10.58 -0.83
C VAL A 54 -2.89 -11.32 0.11
N ILE A 55 -3.55 -10.56 0.99
CA ILE A 55 -4.54 -11.07 1.94
C ILE A 55 -5.93 -10.83 1.36
N SER A 56 -6.60 -11.91 0.93
CA SER A 56 -7.91 -11.85 0.29
C SER A 56 -8.82 -13.02 0.70
N GLU A 57 -10.13 -12.81 0.61
CA GLU A 57 -11.11 -13.89 0.72
C GLU A 57 -11.19 -14.74 -0.56
N MET A 58 -10.67 -14.24 -1.68
CA MET A 58 -10.71 -14.92 -2.97
C MET A 58 -9.45 -15.78 -3.16
N ALA A 59 -9.64 -17.01 -3.64
CA ALA A 59 -8.53 -17.92 -3.94
C ALA A 59 -7.64 -17.42 -5.09
N ASP A 60 -8.26 -16.78 -6.09
CA ASP A 60 -7.55 -16.06 -7.16
C ASP A 60 -7.96 -14.58 -7.09
N PRO A 61 -7.26 -13.76 -6.29
CA PRO A 61 -7.59 -12.35 -6.12
C PRO A 61 -7.00 -11.49 -7.24
N PHE A 62 -6.24 -12.11 -8.14
CA PHE A 62 -5.57 -11.45 -9.23
C PHE A 62 -6.44 -11.50 -10.50
N GLY A 63 -6.35 -10.47 -11.32
CA GLY A 63 -6.82 -10.54 -12.72
C GLY A 63 -5.62 -10.82 -13.63
N LYS A 64 -5.87 -11.24 -14.88
CA LYS A 64 -4.81 -11.55 -15.87
C LYS A 64 -3.71 -10.48 -15.92
N ASP A 65 -4.08 -9.21 -16.07
CA ASP A 65 -3.12 -8.10 -16.16
C ASP A 65 -2.22 -7.97 -14.91
N VAL A 66 -2.74 -8.31 -13.73
CA VAL A 66 -2.01 -8.21 -12.46
C VAL A 66 -1.00 -9.34 -12.36
N THR A 67 -1.40 -10.56 -12.70
CA THR A 67 -0.52 -11.73 -12.73
C THR A 67 0.62 -11.52 -13.72
N GLU A 68 0.33 -11.10 -14.95
CA GLU A 68 1.35 -10.81 -15.95
C GLU A 68 2.34 -9.71 -15.52
N SER A 69 1.90 -8.76 -14.69
CA SER A 69 2.77 -7.71 -14.16
C SER A 69 3.65 -8.22 -13.01
N LEU A 70 3.10 -9.07 -12.13
CA LEU A 70 3.85 -9.74 -11.07
C LEU A 70 4.95 -10.64 -11.64
N ASP A 71 4.60 -11.45 -12.64
CA ASP A 71 5.54 -12.36 -13.32
C ASP A 71 6.70 -11.59 -13.95
N ARG A 72 6.41 -10.46 -14.61
CA ARG A 72 7.43 -9.59 -15.20
C ARG A 72 8.31 -8.90 -14.16
N ALA A 73 7.76 -8.58 -12.99
CA ALA A 73 8.52 -7.96 -11.91
C ALA A 73 9.47 -8.94 -11.20
N ASN A 74 9.27 -10.25 -11.40
CA ASN A 74 10.09 -11.32 -10.81
C ASN A 74 10.20 -11.21 -9.27
N ILE A 75 9.11 -10.79 -8.62
CA ILE A 75 9.02 -10.71 -7.16
C ILE A 75 8.23 -11.94 -6.66
N PRO A 76 8.71 -12.65 -5.64
CA PRO A 76 7.92 -13.68 -4.97
C PRO A 76 6.60 -13.11 -4.45
N TYR A 77 5.49 -13.75 -4.78
CA TYR A 77 4.19 -13.37 -4.25
C TYR A 77 3.38 -14.58 -3.79
N GLU A 78 2.51 -14.35 -2.81
CA GLU A 78 1.58 -15.38 -2.31
C GLU A 78 0.20 -14.79 -2.03
N VAL A 79 -0.78 -15.68 -1.93
CA VAL A 79 -2.15 -15.36 -1.51
C VAL A 79 -2.45 -16.11 -0.23
N THR A 80 -3.02 -15.42 0.73
CA THR A 80 -3.50 -15.99 1.99
C THR A 80 -4.83 -15.37 2.38
N ASN A 81 -5.60 -16.06 3.20
CA ASN A 81 -6.78 -15.52 3.84
C ASN A 81 -6.54 -15.12 5.30
N ASP A 82 -5.35 -15.40 5.86
CA ASP A 82 -4.97 -15.11 7.24
C ASP A 82 -4.04 -13.90 7.32
N ILE A 83 -4.56 -12.83 7.92
CA ILE A 83 -3.79 -11.62 8.18
C ILE A 83 -2.86 -11.78 9.39
N ARG A 84 -3.33 -12.43 10.46
CA ARG A 84 -2.68 -12.44 11.78
C ARG A 84 -1.32 -13.13 11.71
N GLU A 85 -1.24 -14.23 10.97
CA GLU A 85 0.02 -14.96 10.75
C GLU A 85 1.05 -14.13 9.97
N ASN A 86 0.59 -13.20 9.13
CA ASN A 86 1.45 -12.42 8.25
C ASN A 86 1.87 -11.07 8.84
N LEU A 87 1.12 -10.46 9.77
CA LEU A 87 1.46 -9.14 10.33
C LEU A 87 2.88 -8.99 10.89
N PRO A 88 3.47 -10.00 11.57
CA PRO A 88 4.81 -9.87 12.14
C PRO A 88 5.95 -9.75 11.10
N GLN A 89 5.72 -10.21 9.87
CA GLN A 89 6.73 -10.18 8.80
C GLN A 89 6.63 -8.96 7.88
N LEU A 90 5.46 -8.31 7.83
CA LEU A 90 5.17 -7.21 6.91
C LEU A 90 5.83 -5.90 7.35
N ASP A 91 6.42 -5.20 6.38
CA ASP A 91 6.99 -3.86 6.57
C ASP A 91 6.00 -2.77 6.14
N VAL A 92 5.24 -3.02 5.09
CA VAL A 92 4.24 -2.10 4.56
C VAL A 92 2.93 -2.86 4.43
N ILE A 93 1.85 -2.31 4.98
CA ILE A 93 0.52 -2.88 4.92
C ILE A 93 -0.38 -1.88 4.21
N TYR A 94 -0.85 -2.22 3.01
CA TYR A 94 -1.87 -1.46 2.31
C TYR A 94 -3.21 -2.14 2.46
N MET A 95 -4.17 -1.44 3.03
CA MET A 95 -5.50 -1.96 3.28
C MET A 95 -6.57 -1.07 2.69
N ASN A 96 -7.69 -1.69 2.33
CA ASN A 96 -8.86 -1.00 1.81
C ASN A 96 -10.12 -1.57 2.48
N SER A 97 -11.04 -0.68 2.84
CA SER A 97 -12.18 -0.97 3.72
C SER A 97 -13.32 -1.72 3.05
N ILE A 98 -13.40 -1.69 1.71
CA ILE A 98 -14.60 -2.12 1.00
C ILE A 98 -14.26 -2.81 -0.32
N ALA A 99 -14.74 -4.04 -0.50
CA ALA A 99 -14.79 -4.69 -1.80
C ALA A 99 -16.09 -4.27 -2.53
N PHE A 100 -15.95 -3.70 -3.72
CA PHE A 100 -17.08 -3.41 -4.60
C PHE A 100 -17.49 -4.69 -5.33
N LEU A 101 -18.64 -5.25 -4.96
CA LEU A 101 -19.22 -6.46 -5.55
C LEU A 101 -20.42 -6.07 -6.40
N GLY A 102 -20.16 -5.65 -7.64
CA GLY A 102 -21.20 -5.27 -8.60
C GLY A 102 -22.01 -4.06 -8.12
N ASP A 103 -23.21 -4.30 -7.60
CA ASP A 103 -24.12 -3.27 -7.11
C ASP A 103 -24.06 -3.08 -5.58
N SER A 104 -23.16 -3.78 -4.88
CA SER A 104 -23.10 -3.79 -3.42
C SER A 104 -21.69 -3.57 -2.85
N TYR A 105 -21.63 -2.97 -1.67
CA TYR A 105 -20.41 -2.81 -0.89
C TYR A 105 -20.40 -3.85 0.22
N LYS A 106 -19.38 -4.71 0.26
CA LYS A 106 -19.15 -5.63 1.37
C LYS A 106 -18.00 -5.10 2.22
N ALA A 107 -18.28 -4.82 3.48
CA ALA A 107 -17.23 -4.53 4.47
C ALA A 107 -16.34 -5.76 4.63
N LEU A 108 -15.05 -5.55 4.89
CA LEU A 108 -14.17 -6.67 5.23
C LEU A 108 -14.68 -7.40 6.47
N ASP A 109 -14.52 -8.72 6.46
CA ASP A 109 -14.80 -9.57 7.61
C ASP A 109 -14.05 -9.08 8.85
N SER A 110 -14.65 -9.23 10.03
CA SER A 110 -14.10 -8.77 11.29
C SER A 110 -12.72 -9.36 11.60
N ARG A 111 -12.37 -10.51 11.01
CA ARG A 111 -11.03 -11.11 11.14
C ARG A 111 -9.90 -10.24 10.57
N TYR A 112 -10.21 -9.30 9.68
CA TYR A 112 -9.24 -8.40 9.06
C TYR A 112 -9.09 -7.05 9.76
N LYS A 113 -9.82 -6.83 10.87
CA LYS A 113 -9.71 -5.62 11.67
C LYS A 113 -8.31 -5.52 12.29
N LEU A 114 -7.69 -4.34 12.15
CA LEU A 114 -6.43 -4.02 12.80
C LEU A 114 -6.62 -3.00 13.91
N ASP A 115 -5.92 -3.24 15.01
CA ASP A 115 -5.80 -2.40 16.20
C ASP A 115 -4.33 -2.33 16.66
N ALA A 116 -4.06 -1.51 17.68
CA ALA A 116 -2.72 -1.38 18.24
C ALA A 116 -2.14 -2.67 18.87
N GLN A 117 -2.95 -3.72 19.05
CA GLN A 117 -2.54 -5.02 19.62
C GLN A 117 -2.42 -6.13 18.57
N SER A 118 -2.53 -5.80 17.28
CA SER A 118 -2.60 -6.78 16.20
C SER A 118 -1.28 -7.47 15.87
N GLY A 119 -0.22 -7.30 16.67
CA GLY A 119 1.06 -8.01 16.48
C GLY A 119 1.86 -7.50 15.27
N LEU A 120 1.73 -6.22 14.94
CA LEU A 120 2.48 -5.57 13.88
C LEU A 120 3.98 -5.62 14.16
N LYS A 121 4.78 -5.80 13.10
CA LYS A 121 6.22 -5.57 13.17
C LYS A 121 6.49 -4.15 13.66
N LYS A 122 7.47 -3.99 14.56
CA LYS A 122 7.77 -2.71 15.26
C LYS A 122 7.84 -1.49 14.34
N ASP A 123 8.47 -1.64 13.17
CA ASP A 123 8.67 -0.55 12.21
C ASP A 123 7.73 -0.62 11.01
N ALA A 124 6.68 -1.45 11.06
CA ALA A 124 5.71 -1.55 9.99
C ALA A 124 4.91 -0.25 9.83
N VAL A 125 4.47 0.03 8.61
CA VAL A 125 3.57 1.16 8.32
C VAL A 125 2.29 0.71 7.64
N ILE A 126 1.19 1.37 7.96
CA ILE A 126 -0.14 1.10 7.43
C ILE A 126 -0.59 2.26 6.54
N LEU A 127 -0.95 1.92 5.31
CA LEU A 127 -1.57 2.79 4.32
C LEU A 127 -3.04 2.41 4.16
N HIS A 128 -3.90 3.41 4.04
CA HIS A 128 -5.33 3.24 3.86
C HIS A 128 -5.90 4.46 3.14
N PRO A 129 -6.73 4.30 2.09
CA PRO A 129 -7.21 5.42 1.28
C PRO A 129 -8.19 6.35 2.01
N LEU A 130 -8.80 5.89 3.11
CA LEU A 130 -9.86 6.57 3.87
C LEU A 130 -11.14 6.82 3.02
N ALA A 131 -12.31 7.06 3.62
CA ALA A 131 -12.64 7.00 5.05
C ALA A 131 -12.55 5.56 5.59
N ARG A 132 -12.01 5.41 6.80
CA ARG A 132 -11.97 4.12 7.50
C ARG A 132 -13.32 3.82 8.15
N LEU A 133 -13.66 2.54 8.28
CA LEU A 133 -14.73 2.04 9.13
C LEU A 133 -14.10 1.26 10.29
N ASP A 134 -14.74 0.19 10.74
CA ASP A 134 -14.26 -0.63 11.85
C ASP A 134 -13.07 -1.52 11.49
N GLU A 135 -12.62 -1.56 10.22
CA GLU A 135 -11.44 -2.32 9.81
C GLU A 135 -10.13 -1.76 10.34
N LEU A 136 -10.08 -0.47 10.65
CA LEU A 136 -8.88 0.23 11.09
C LEU A 136 -9.20 1.03 12.35
N ASP A 137 -8.87 0.47 13.51
CA ASP A 137 -9.22 1.06 14.80
C ASP A 137 -8.46 2.36 15.08
N THR A 138 -9.10 3.28 15.79
CA THR A 138 -8.53 4.59 16.14
C THR A 138 -7.33 4.50 17.10
N SER A 139 -7.16 3.38 17.81
CA SER A 139 -5.97 3.12 18.64
C SER A 139 -4.68 3.16 17.83
N LEU A 140 -4.72 2.86 16.53
CA LEU A 140 -3.56 2.93 15.64
C LEU A 140 -3.13 4.38 15.35
N ASP A 141 -4.01 5.37 15.54
CA ASP A 141 -3.71 6.77 15.19
C ASP A 141 -2.50 7.32 15.92
N LYS A 142 -2.32 6.86 17.16
CA LYS A 142 -1.27 7.30 18.08
C LYS A 142 -0.01 6.44 18.01
N THR A 143 0.02 5.46 17.10
CA THR A 143 1.16 4.55 16.93
C THR A 143 2.06 5.02 15.79
N PRO A 144 3.35 4.62 15.79
CA PRO A 144 4.26 4.91 14.66
C PRO A 144 3.83 4.21 13.35
N HIS A 145 2.91 3.25 13.42
CA HIS A 145 2.41 2.52 12.24
C HIS A 145 1.49 3.38 11.36
N ASN A 146 0.99 4.52 11.84
CA ASN A 146 0.06 5.36 11.09
C ASN A 146 0.75 6.13 9.96
N LEU A 147 0.58 5.65 8.72
CA LEU A 147 1.01 6.36 7.52
C LEU A 147 -0.17 6.88 6.67
N TYR A 148 -1.40 6.46 6.94
CA TYR A 148 -2.60 6.84 6.19
C TYR A 148 -2.94 8.34 6.27
N PHE A 149 -2.67 9.04 7.39
CA PHE A 149 -2.82 10.50 7.41
C PHE A 149 -1.75 11.21 6.57
N SER A 150 -0.50 10.73 6.63
CA SER A 150 0.57 11.24 5.77
C SER A 150 0.29 10.98 4.28
N GLN A 151 -0.35 9.86 3.95
CA GLN A 151 -0.86 9.56 2.61
C GLN A 151 -1.92 10.58 2.17
N ALA A 152 -2.92 10.86 3.01
CA ALA A 152 -3.97 11.82 2.68
C ALA A 152 -3.42 13.24 2.48
N HIS A 153 -2.56 13.72 3.39
CA HIS A 153 -1.91 15.03 3.26
C HIS A 153 -1.00 15.08 2.02
N GLY A 154 -0.22 14.03 1.80
CA GLY A 154 0.65 13.87 0.63
C GLY A 154 -0.06 14.00 -0.70
N ALA A 155 -1.31 13.53 -0.78
CA ALA A 155 -2.10 13.55 -2.00
C ALA A 155 -2.40 14.98 -2.49
N VAL A 156 -2.44 15.98 -1.61
CA VAL A 156 -2.60 17.38 -2.02
C VAL A 156 -1.37 17.84 -2.80
N PHE A 157 -0.17 17.62 -2.24
CA PHE A 157 1.09 18.02 -2.87
C PHE A 157 1.35 17.29 -4.19
N VAL A 158 1.09 15.98 -4.25
CA VAL A 158 1.25 15.19 -5.48
C VAL A 158 0.31 15.69 -6.57
N ARG A 159 -0.94 16.03 -6.25
CA ARG A 159 -1.90 16.58 -7.23
C ARG A 159 -1.49 17.97 -7.70
N GLN A 160 -1.02 18.84 -6.80
CA GLN A 160 -0.51 20.16 -7.18
C GLN A 160 0.68 20.04 -8.13
N ALA A 161 1.66 19.18 -7.81
CA ALA A 161 2.82 18.93 -8.68
C ALA A 161 2.41 18.36 -10.04
N LEU A 162 1.49 17.40 -10.06
CA LEU A 162 0.97 16.81 -11.30
C LEU A 162 0.24 17.85 -12.16
N LEU A 163 -0.61 18.70 -11.58
CA LEU A 163 -1.32 19.75 -12.30
C LEU A 163 -0.35 20.79 -12.88
N LEU A 164 0.66 21.20 -12.12
CA LEU A 164 1.71 22.10 -12.63
C LEU A 164 2.48 21.48 -13.79
N ALA A 165 2.83 20.20 -13.69
CA ALA A 165 3.54 19.48 -14.75
C ALA A 165 2.70 19.35 -16.02
N VAL A 166 1.44 18.92 -15.91
CA VAL A 166 0.52 18.75 -17.05
C VAL A 166 0.20 20.09 -17.73
N LEU A 167 0.14 21.19 -16.96
CA LEU A 167 -0.11 22.53 -17.50
C LEU A 167 1.16 23.24 -17.99
N GLY A 168 2.35 22.62 -17.87
CA GLY A 168 3.62 23.22 -18.26
C GLY A 168 3.97 24.48 -17.46
N ARG A 169 3.69 24.47 -16.15
CA ARG A 169 3.85 25.62 -15.23
C ARG A 169 4.96 25.44 -14.21
N LEU A 170 5.84 24.45 -14.40
CA LEU A 170 6.95 24.17 -13.47
C LEU A 170 7.94 25.35 -13.39
N ASP A 171 8.10 26.10 -14.49
CA ASP A 171 8.89 27.34 -14.59
C ASP A 171 8.35 28.49 -13.73
N ARG A 172 7.12 28.38 -13.22
CA ARG A 172 6.47 29.40 -12.38
C ARG A 172 6.65 29.14 -10.89
N LEU A 173 7.31 28.05 -10.51
CA LEU A 173 7.67 27.82 -9.13
C LEU A 173 8.74 28.85 -8.72
N PRO A 174 8.60 29.49 -7.54
CA PRO A 174 9.65 30.37 -7.04
C PRO A 174 10.94 29.58 -6.88
N GLU A 175 12.07 30.17 -7.30
CA GLU A 175 13.38 29.62 -6.96
C GLU A 175 13.54 29.64 -5.44
N PHE A 176 13.82 28.48 -4.86
CA PHE A 176 14.14 28.39 -3.44
C PHE A 176 15.60 28.82 -3.28
N HIS A 177 15.82 30.02 -2.74
CA HIS A 177 17.13 30.51 -2.29
C HIS A 177 17.43 30.04 -0.85
#